data_AF-A0A6J5XQ08-F1
#
_entry.id   AF-A0A6J5XQ08-F1
#
_cell.length_a   1.000
_cell.length_b   1.000
_cell.length_c   1.000
_cell.angle_alpha   90.00
_cell.angle_beta   90.00
_cell.angle_gamma   90.00
#
_symmetry.space_group_name_H-M   'P 1'
#
loop_
_entity.id
_entity.type
_entity.pdbx_description
1 polymer ?
#
loop_
_entity_poly.entity_id
_entity_poly.type
_entity_poly.pdbx_seq_one_letter_code
_entity_poly.pdbx_strand_id
1 'polypeptide(L)'
;MDMMILFIATFCGLGSSLTEVDNLGQIGESLGYPTKTISTFVSLVSIWNYFGRGFSGFVSDLMVKWKVPRTLMMTFMLVLSSLAYLSTAFPFPGSVYVASVIIGVSFRAQLTLLFTIISELFGLKY
;
A
#
# COMPACT_ATOMS: atom_id res chain seq x y z
N MET A 1 -8.65 8.74 21.17
CA MET A 1 -9.30 8.84 19.85
C MET A 1 -8.31 8.57 18.73
N ASP A 2 -7.10 9.13 18.76
CA ASP A 2 -6.11 9.01 17.67
C ASP A 2 -5.72 7.56 17.34
N MET A 3 -5.51 6.72 18.36
CA MET A 3 -5.21 5.30 18.15
C MET A 3 -6.36 4.55 17.48
N MET A 4 -7.62 4.87 17.81
CA MET A 4 -8.78 4.24 17.18
C MET A 4 -8.90 4.64 15.71
N ILE A 5 -8.67 5.92 15.40
CA ILE A 5 -8.70 6.41 14.02
C ILE A 5 -7.60 5.73 13.19
N LEU A 6 -6.38 5.64 13.72
CA LEU A 6 -5.28 4.93 13.06
C LEU A 6 -5.58 3.44 12.89
N PHE A 7 -6.15 2.80 13.91
CA PHE A 7 -6.52 1.39 13.83
C PHE A 7 -7.56 1.15 12.74
N ILE A 8 -8.65 1.92 12.69
CA ILE A 8 -9.69 1.77 11.67
C ILE A 8 -9.13 2.04 10.27
N ALA A 9 -8.37 3.14 10.10
CA ALA A 9 -7.78 3.49 8.82
C ALA A 9 -6.82 2.41 8.30
N THR A 10 -6.01 1.84 9.18
CA THR A 10 -5.02 0.81 8.80
C THR A 10 -5.66 -0.56 8.64
N PHE A 11 -6.68 -0.90 9.42
CA PHE A 11 -7.49 -2.10 9.23
C PHE A 11 -8.12 -2.10 7.83
N CYS A 12 -8.76 -1.00 7.44
CA CYS A 12 -9.33 -0.87 6.10
C CYS A 12 -8.25 -0.88 5.02
N GLY A 13 -7.16 -0.11 5.17
CA GLY A 13 -6.11 -0.01 4.15
C GLY A 13 -5.28 -1.28 3.97
N LEU A 14 -4.69 -1.79 5.05
CA LEU A 14 -3.83 -2.97 5.01
C LEU A 14 -4.63 -4.25 4.78
N GLY A 15 -5.81 -4.37 5.39
CA GLY A 15 -6.67 -5.55 5.20
C GLY A 15 -7.13 -5.71 3.76
N SER A 16 -7.60 -4.63 3.12
CA SER A 16 -7.97 -4.65 1.71
C SER A 16 -6.77 -4.92 0.80
N SER A 17 -5.61 -4.33 1.10
CA SER A 17 -4.39 -4.55 0.31
C SER A 17 -3.91 -6.00 0.38
N LEU A 18 -3.94 -6.59 1.57
CA LEU A 18 -3.58 -7.98 1.78
C LEU A 18 -4.52 -8.91 1.01
N THR A 19 -5.83 -8.63 1.05
CA THR A 19 -6.85 -9.40 0.30
C THR A 19 -6.56 -9.39 -1.20
N GLU A 20 -6.20 -8.25 -1.78
CA GLU A 20 -5.87 -8.16 -3.20
C GLU A 20 -4.58 -8.92 -3.54
N VAL A 21 -3.54 -8.79 -2.72
CA VAL A 21 -2.24 -9.45 -2.93
C VAL A 21 -2.38 -10.97 -2.84
N ASP A 22 -3.06 -11.48 -1.82
CA ASP A 22 -3.24 -12.93 -1.62
C ASP A 22 -4.12 -13.57 -2.71
N ASN A 23 -5.05 -12.80 -3.27
CA ASN A 23 -5.96 -13.28 -4.32
C ASN A 23 -5.50 -12.91 -5.73
N LEU A 24 -4.35 -12.26 -5.91
CA LEU A 24 -3.87 -11.78 -7.22
C LEU A 24 -3.74 -12.91 -8.26
N GLY A 25 -3.39 -14.11 -7.80
CA GLY A 25 -3.36 -15.31 -8.63
C GLY A 25 -4.74 -15.64 -9.22
N GLN A 26 -5.74 -15.75 -8.35
CA GLN A 26 -7.12 -16.06 -8.73
C GLN A 26 -7.75 -14.96 -9.59
N ILE A 27 -7.47 -13.69 -9.27
CA ILE A 27 -7.90 -12.54 -10.09
C ILE A 27 -7.32 -12.68 -11.50
N GLY A 28 -6.02 -12.94 -11.62
CA GLY A 28 -5.36 -13.13 -12.89
C GLY A 28 -5.94 -14.30 -13.70
N GLU A 29 -6.19 -15.44 -13.06
CA GLU A 29 -6.81 -16.61 -13.69
C GLU A 29 -8.23 -16.31 -14.19
N SER A 30 -9.03 -15.61 -13.38
CA SER A 30 -10.42 -15.24 -13.74
C SER A 30 -10.50 -14.32 -14.96
N LEU A 31 -9.47 -13.52 -15.18
CA LEU A 31 -9.33 -12.61 -16.32
C LEU A 31 -8.65 -13.29 -17.54
N GLY A 32 -8.35 -14.59 -17.45
CA GLY A 32 -7.77 -15.37 -18.56
C GLY A 32 -6.27 -15.12 -18.79
N TYR A 33 -5.54 -14.57 -17.81
CA TYR A 33 -4.10 -14.36 -17.96
C TYR A 33 -3.32 -15.68 -17.95
N PRO A 34 -2.27 -15.82 -18.77
CA PRO A 34 -1.36 -16.95 -18.66
C PRO A 34 -0.64 -16.98 -17.30
N THR A 35 -0.37 -18.17 -16.76
CA THR A 35 0.31 -18.35 -15.46
C THR A 35 1.63 -17.57 -15.35
N LYS A 36 2.38 -17.46 -16.45
CA LYS A 36 3.63 -16.67 -16.50
C LYS A 36 3.39 -15.18 -16.25
N THR A 37 2.31 -14.63 -16.80
CA THR A 37 1.92 -13.23 -16.61
C THR A 37 1.48 -12.97 -15.17
N ILE A 38 0.70 -13.90 -14.61
CA ILE A 38 0.27 -13.84 -13.21
C ILE A 38 1.47 -13.87 -12.25
N SER A 39 2.43 -14.78 -12.48
CA SER A 39 3.68 -14.83 -11.73
C SER A 39 4.48 -13.54 -11.84
N THR A 40 4.42 -12.87 -12.99
CA THR A 40 5.03 -11.54 -13.18
C THR A 40 4.35 -10.48 -12.31
N PHE A 41 3.01 -10.48 -12.21
CA PHE A 41 2.30 -9.55 -11.31
C PHE A 41 2.67 -9.77 -9.84
N VAL A 42 2.72 -11.01 -9.36
CA VAL A 42 3.15 -11.34 -7.99
C VAL A 42 4.59 -10.88 -7.73
N SER A 43 5.46 -11.05 -8.73
CA SER A 43 6.85 -10.57 -8.66
C SER A 43 6.92 -9.05 -8.59
N LEU A 44 6.10 -8.34 -9.38
CA LEU A 44 6.00 -6.88 -9.35
C LEU A 44 5.55 -6.37 -7.99
N VAL A 45 4.51 -6.97 -7.39
CA VAL A 45 4.09 -6.62 -6.03
C VAL A 45 5.28 -6.69 -5.08
N SER A 46 6.08 -7.76 -5.14
CA SER A 46 7.24 -7.95 -4.26
C SER A 46 8.34 -6.90 -4.47
N ILE A 47 8.66 -6.57 -5.74
CA ILE A 47 9.65 -5.53 -6.08
C ILE A 47 9.19 -4.16 -5.56
N TRP A 48 7.94 -3.80 -5.84
CA TRP A 48 7.40 -2.50 -5.44
C TRP A 48 7.15 -2.39 -3.95
N ASN A 49 6.90 -3.52 -3.28
CA ASN A 49 6.90 -3.60 -1.82
C ASN A 49 8.27 -3.22 -1.25
N TYR A 50 9.36 -3.79 -1.77
CA TYR A 50 10.70 -3.42 -1.33
C TYR A 50 10.94 -1.90 -1.43
N PHE A 51 10.61 -1.29 -2.57
CA PHE A 51 10.73 0.15 -2.76
C PHE A 51 9.81 0.96 -1.82
N GLY A 52 8.55 0.54 -1.65
CA GLY A 52 7.59 1.19 -0.76
C GLY A 52 8.10 1.29 0.67
N ARG A 53 8.82 0.27 1.18
CA ARG A 53 9.43 0.31 2.53
C ARG A 53 10.48 1.41 2.65
N GLY A 54 11.42 1.45 1.71
CA GLY A 54 12.57 2.36 1.77
C GLY A 54 12.17 3.81 1.51
N PHE A 55 11.41 4.05 0.44
CA PHE A 55 11.02 5.39 0.05
C PHE A 55 10.07 6.04 1.05
N SER A 56 9.12 5.28 1.63
CA SER A 56 8.14 5.86 2.55
C SER A 56 8.74 6.40 3.85
N GLY A 57 9.72 5.69 4.41
CA GLY A 57 10.45 6.15 5.59
C GLY A 57 11.21 7.46 5.30
N PHE A 58 12.00 7.47 4.22
CA PHE A 58 12.79 8.65 3.86
C PHE A 58 11.92 9.87 3.50
N VAL A 59 10.89 9.68 2.67
CA VAL A 59 9.99 10.78 2.26
C VAL A 59 9.22 11.31 3.46
N SER A 60 8.77 10.44 4.38
CA SER A 60 8.07 10.90 5.58
C SER A 60 8.96 11.70 6.53
N ASP A 61 10.25 11.36 6.65
CA ASP A 61 11.22 12.18 7.40
C ASP A 61 11.42 13.57 6.75
N LEU A 62 11.48 13.63 5.42
CA LEU A 62 11.58 14.90 4.70
C LEU A 62 10.32 15.76 4.90
N MET A 63 9.13 15.15 4.85
CA MET A 63 7.86 15.84 5.10
C MET A 63 7.81 16.46 6.49
N VAL A 64 8.26 15.74 7.52
CA VAL A 64 8.34 16.27 8.90
C VAL A 64 9.30 17.45 8.99
N LYS A 65 10.45 17.42 8.29
CA LYS A 65 11.37 18.58 8.20
C LYS A 65 10.70 19.82 7.61
N TRP A 66 9.75 19.63 6.70
CA TRP A 66 8.95 20.70 6.10
C TRP A 66 7.66 21.02 6.87
N LYS A 67 7.52 20.53 8.10
CA LYS A 67 6.34 20.71 8.97
C LYS A 67 5.05 20.13 8.38
N VAL A 68 5.15 19.14 7.49
CA VAL A 68 4.01 18.40 6.96
C VAL A 68 3.82 17.11 7.78
N PRO A 69 2.61 16.83 8.29
CA PRO A 69 2.39 15.66 9.13
C PRO A 69 2.45 14.35 8.34
N ARG A 70 3.04 13.29 8.94
CA ARG A 70 3.14 11.95 8.32
C ARG A 70 1.77 11.32 8.03
N THR A 71 0.74 11.70 8.79
CA THR A 71 -0.63 11.25 8.57
C THR A 71 -1.16 11.67 7.20
N LEU A 72 -0.72 12.81 6.64
CA LEU A 72 -1.06 13.23 5.29
C LEU A 72 -0.51 12.24 4.25
N MET A 73 0.73 11.77 4.46
CA MET A 73 1.34 10.75 3.61
C MET A 73 0.58 9.42 3.69
N MET A 74 0.13 9.04 4.90
CA MET A 74 -0.71 7.86 5.09
C MET A 74 -2.02 7.98 4.30
N THR A 75 -2.69 9.14 4.35
CA THR A 75 -3.90 9.40 3.55
C THR A 75 -3.62 9.28 2.06
N PHE A 76 -2.52 9.84 1.56
CA PHE A 76 -2.13 9.71 0.16
C PHE A 76 -1.92 8.25 -0.25
N MET A 77 -1.27 7.44 0.60
CA MET A 77 -1.08 6.02 0.33
C MET A 77 -2.40 5.21 0.35
N LEU A 78 -3.38 5.61 1.18
CA LEU A 78 -4.72 5.02 1.16
C LEU A 78 -5.47 5.34 -0.15
N VAL A 79 -5.34 6.58 -0.65
CA VAL A 79 -5.91 6.98 -1.95
C VAL A 79 -5.23 6.23 -3.11
N LEU A 80 -3.91 6.03 -3.05
CA LEU A 80 -3.22 5.19 -4.04
C LEU A 80 -3.73 3.75 -4.02
N SER A 81 -3.90 3.15 -2.84
CA SER A 81 -4.49 1.80 -2.73
C SER A 81 -5.90 1.74 -3.31
N SER A 82 -6.74 2.76 -3.09
CA SER A 82 -8.09 2.75 -3.67
C SER A 82 -8.08 2.81 -5.20
N LEU A 83 -7.12 3.51 -5.82
CA LEU A 83 -6.92 3.49 -7.27
C LEU A 83 -6.49 2.10 -7.78
N ALA A 84 -5.68 1.36 -7.03
CA ALA A 84 -5.35 -0.02 -7.36
C ALA A 84 -6.61 -0.91 -7.32
N TYR A 85 -7.40 -0.82 -6.25
CA TYR A 85 -8.65 -1.58 -6.13
C TYR A 85 -9.62 -1.28 -7.27
N LEU A 86 -9.78 -0.02 -7.65
CA LEU A 86 -10.63 0.38 -8.77
C LEU A 86 -10.10 -0.17 -10.10
N SER A 87 -8.78 -0.16 -10.31
CA SER A 87 -8.15 -0.70 -11.52
C SER A 87 -8.32 -2.22 -11.63
N THR A 88 -8.32 -2.92 -10.50
CA THR A 88 -8.57 -4.36 -10.42
C THR A 88 -10.06 -4.68 -10.59
N ALA A 89 -10.95 -3.88 -10.02
CA ALA A 89 -12.40 -4.08 -10.12
C ALA A 89 -12.96 -3.77 -11.52
N PHE A 90 -12.38 -2.79 -12.23
CA PHE A 90 -12.77 -2.39 -13.58
C PHE A 90 -11.65 -2.72 -14.58
N PRO A 91 -11.49 -4.00 -14.97
CA PRO A 91 -10.33 -4.42 -15.75
C PRO A 91 -10.35 -3.85 -17.17
N PHE A 92 -9.22 -3.24 -17.54
CA PHE A 92 -8.90 -2.81 -18.90
C PHE A 92 -7.53 -3.42 -19.28
N PRO A 93 -7.11 -3.39 -20.56
CA PRO A 93 -5.82 -3.95 -20.96
C PRO A 93 -4.66 -3.37 -20.14
N GLY A 94 -3.99 -4.22 -19.35
CA GLY A 94 -2.89 -3.81 -18.48
C GLY A 94 -3.29 -3.27 -17.10
N SER A 95 -4.57 -3.25 -16.73
CA SER A 95 -5.00 -2.71 -15.44
C SER A 95 -4.41 -3.46 -14.24
N VAL A 96 -4.35 -4.80 -14.31
CA VAL A 96 -3.77 -5.66 -13.24
C VAL A 96 -2.26 -5.45 -13.11
N TYR A 97 -1.56 -5.14 -14.20
CA TYR A 97 -0.16 -4.75 -14.15
C TYR A 97 -0.01 -3.44 -13.35
N VAL A 98 -0.78 -2.41 -13.71
CA VAL A 98 -0.76 -1.12 -13.00
C VAL A 98 -1.14 -1.28 -11.53
N ALA A 99 -2.20 -2.05 -11.25
CA ALA A 99 -2.64 -2.35 -9.89
C ALA A 99 -1.54 -3.04 -9.08
N SER A 100 -0.85 -4.04 -9.64
CA SER A 100 0.24 -4.76 -8.97
C SER A 100 1.40 -3.85 -8.55
N VAL A 101 1.71 -2.84 -9.36
CA VAL A 101 2.74 -1.83 -9.05
C VAL A 101 2.27 -0.90 -7.93
N ILE A 102 1.07 -0.34 -8.07
CA ILE A 102 0.53 0.63 -7.13
C ILE A 102 0.33 -0.03 -5.76
N ILE A 103 -0.30 -1.20 -5.72
CA ILE A 103 -0.57 -1.90 -4.46
C ILE A 103 0.72 -2.34 -3.77
N GLY A 104 1.74 -2.76 -4.52
CA GLY A 104 3.06 -3.11 -3.97
C GLY A 104 3.67 -1.94 -3.19
N VAL A 105 3.71 -0.75 -3.79
CA VAL A 105 4.24 0.46 -3.14
C VAL A 105 3.37 0.88 -1.95
N SER A 106 2.06 1.04 -2.17
CA SER A 106 1.15 1.62 -1.18
C SER A 106 0.97 0.72 0.04
N PHE A 107 0.84 -0.59 -0.15
CA PHE A 107 0.69 -1.56 0.94
C PHE A 107 1.86 -1.50 1.90
N ARG A 108 3.10 -1.51 1.37
CA ARG A 108 4.28 -1.47 2.23
C ARG A 108 4.49 -0.11 2.86
N ALA A 109 4.22 0.97 2.13
CA ALA A 109 4.31 2.32 2.66
C ALA A 109 3.35 2.53 3.84
N GLN A 110 2.11 2.04 3.75
CA GLN A 110 1.15 2.11 4.84
C GLN A 110 1.64 1.40 6.10
N LEU A 111 2.23 0.21 5.96
CA LEU A 111 2.76 -0.54 7.10
C LEU A 111 3.95 0.19 7.75
N THR A 112 4.87 0.73 6.96
CA THR A 112 6.00 1.52 7.47
C THR A 112 5.51 2.77 8.20
N LEU A 113 4.60 3.53 7.57
CA LEU A 113 4.04 4.75 8.16
C LEU A 113 3.24 4.47 9.42
N LEU A 114 2.50 3.36 9.49
CA LEU A 114 1.75 2.97 10.68
C LEU A 114 2.68 2.88 11.91
N PHE A 115 3.76 2.13 11.81
CA PHE A 115 4.70 1.98 12.92
C PHE A 115 5.38 3.30 13.28
N THR A 116 5.77 4.09 12.28
CA THR A 116 6.38 5.40 12.51
C THR A 116 5.40 6.37 13.20
N ILE A 117 4.15 6.44 12.75
CA ILE A 117 3.13 7.33 13.34
C ILE A 117 2.77 6.87 14.75
N ILE A 118 2.62 5.56 15.00
CA ILE A 118 2.39 5.05 16.36
C ILE A 118 3.55 5.45 17.28
N SER A 119 4.79 5.27 16.83
CA SER A 119 5.98 5.66 17.60
C SER A 119 6.04 7.17 17.84
N GLU A 120 5.60 7.99 16.87
CA GLU A 120 5.61 9.45 16.99
C GLU A 120 4.55 9.95 17.98
N LEU A 121 3.35 9.36 17.96
CA LEU A 121 2.22 9.77 18.82
C LEU A 121 2.29 9.17 20.22
N PHE A 122 2.74 7.92 20.35
CA PHE A 122 2.65 7.14 21.59
C PHE A 122 4.00 6.62 22.08
N GLY A 123 5.10 6.87 21.36
CA GLY A 123 6.42 6.47 21.79
C GLY A 123 6.85 7.16 23.09
N LEU A 124 7.64 6.44 23.88
CA LEU A 124 8.25 7.00 25.09
C LEU A 124 9.18 8.14 24.69
N LYS A 125 9.03 9.29 25.36
CA LYS A 125 9.87 10.47 25.13
C LYS A 125 11.20 10.42 25.91
N TYR A 126 11.43 9.33 26.65
CA TYR A 126 12.57 9.13 27.55
C TYR A 126 13.10 7.70 27.39
#